data_AF-A0A2G5X8Y3-F1
#
_entry.id   AF-A0A2G5X8Y3-F1
#
_cell.length_a   1.000
_cell.length_b   1.000
_cell.length_c   1.000
_cell.angle_alpha   90.00
_cell.angle_beta   90.00
_cell.angle_gamma   90.00
#
_symmetry.space_group_name_H-M   'P 1'
#
loop_
_entity.id
_entity.type
_entity.pdbx_description
1 polymer ?
#
loop_
_entity_poly.entity_id
_entity_poly.type
_entity_poly.pdbx_seq_one_letter_code
_entity_poly.pdbx_strand_id
1 'polypeptide(L)'
;MKVNGEFRTGMDKLPPDPLRHAQGNNKFGQMVEKQGARLQGEQITRLFGDISNAGDRLARSRNLRDMAKYKMLIKRFLKEAVDSGIELTQSHTWNQFGEGRRLKLVQTIDEKLIALTEALLDEEESSIDLLAKIGEIKGLLINLYT
;
A
#
# COMPACT_ATOMS: atom_id res chain seq x y z
N MET A 1 18.07 22.22 -73.77
CA MET A 1 18.74 21.49 -72.67
C MET A 1 19.85 22.37 -72.09
N LYS A 2 19.97 22.39 -70.74
CA LYS A 2 21.02 23.03 -69.88
C LYS A 2 20.90 24.56 -69.78
N VAL A 3 20.10 25.14 -68.86
CA VAL A 3 20.26 25.33 -67.39
C VAL A 3 21.70 25.43 -66.89
N ASN A 4 22.05 26.58 -66.29
CA ASN A 4 22.92 26.73 -65.13
C ASN A 4 22.57 28.06 -64.44
N GLY A 5 21.74 27.95 -63.39
CA GLY A 5 21.38 29.06 -62.52
C GLY A 5 22.45 29.23 -61.44
N GLU A 6 22.87 30.47 -61.24
CA GLU A 6 23.62 30.86 -60.06
C GLU A 6 22.68 30.94 -58.86
N PHE A 7 22.92 30.11 -57.84
CA PHE A 7 22.57 30.44 -56.46
C PHE A 7 23.71 30.00 -55.55
N ARG A 8 24.34 31.02 -54.96
CA ARG A 8 25.27 30.88 -53.85
C ARG A 8 24.43 30.61 -52.61
N THR A 9 24.65 29.47 -51.97
CA THR A 9 24.34 29.28 -50.55
C THR A 9 25.43 28.42 -49.95
N GLY A 10 26.38 29.08 -49.29
CA GLY A 10 27.18 28.43 -48.27
C GLY A 10 26.25 28.04 -47.13
N MET A 11 26.02 26.75 -46.96
CA MET A 11 25.52 26.21 -45.70
C MET A 11 26.68 25.49 -45.05
N ASP A 12 27.17 26.12 -43.98
CA ASP A 12 28.04 25.50 -42.99
C ASP A 12 27.46 24.13 -42.61
N LYS A 13 28.32 23.12 -42.68
CA LYS A 13 28.06 21.82 -42.08
C LYS A 13 28.06 22.01 -40.56
N LEU A 14 26.90 22.26 -39.95
CA LEU A 14 26.78 22.05 -38.51
C LEU A 14 26.96 20.56 -38.23
N PRO A 15 27.82 20.18 -37.27
CA PRO A 15 27.87 18.80 -36.79
C PRO A 15 26.50 18.40 -36.24
N PRO A 16 26.08 17.12 -36.35
CA PRO A 16 24.93 16.67 -35.61
C PRO A 16 25.31 16.74 -34.13
N ASP A 17 24.72 17.67 -33.38
CA ASP A 17 24.90 17.81 -31.94
C ASP A 17 24.35 16.54 -31.26
N PRO A 18 25.20 15.59 -30.82
CA PRO A 18 24.69 14.54 -29.95
C PRO A 18 24.61 15.16 -28.55
N LEU A 19 23.53 14.92 -27.82
CA LEU A 19 23.29 15.37 -26.43
C LEU A 19 22.39 16.61 -26.28
N ARG A 20 21.20 16.59 -26.89
CA ARG A 20 20.13 17.48 -26.46
C ARG A 20 18.82 16.73 -26.17
N HIS A 21 18.64 16.49 -24.87
CA HIS A 21 17.37 16.35 -24.12
C HIS A 21 16.66 14.99 -24.09
N ALA A 22 17.31 13.99 -23.47
CA ALA A 22 16.63 12.81 -22.90
C ALA A 22 16.74 12.74 -21.36
N GLN A 23 17.14 13.83 -20.69
CA GLN A 23 17.39 13.86 -19.24
C GLN A 23 16.31 14.60 -18.42
N GLY A 24 15.36 15.27 -19.07
CA GLY A 24 14.30 16.05 -18.41
C GLY A 24 13.05 15.24 -18.01
N ASN A 25 12.70 14.20 -18.78
CA ASN A 25 11.45 13.45 -18.57
C ASN A 25 11.47 12.50 -17.37
N ASN A 26 12.65 12.00 -16.96
CA ASN A 26 12.74 11.03 -15.86
C ASN A 26 12.54 11.68 -14.48
N LYS A 27 12.80 12.99 -14.33
CA LYS A 27 12.68 13.67 -13.02
C LYS A 27 11.24 13.90 -12.59
N PHE A 28 10.35 14.22 -13.53
CA PHE A 28 8.92 14.40 -13.22
C PHE A 28 8.27 13.06 -12.86
N GLY A 29 8.51 12.00 -13.65
CA GLY A 29 8.00 10.66 -13.37
C GLY A 29 8.41 10.16 -11.97
N GLN A 30 9.70 10.27 -11.64
CA GLN A 30 10.22 9.90 -10.32
C GLN A 30 9.59 10.74 -9.18
N MET A 31 9.31 12.03 -9.42
CA MET A 31 8.64 12.88 -8.43
C MET A 31 7.19 12.46 -8.20
N VAL A 32 6.47 12.09 -9.26
CA VAL A 32 5.09 11.60 -9.20
C VAL A 32 5.03 10.25 -8.48
N GLU A 33 5.88 9.29 -8.83
CA GLU A 33 5.98 8.00 -8.14
C GLU A 33 6.27 8.16 -6.65
N LYS A 34 7.25 9.01 -6.30
CA LYS A 34 7.60 9.28 -4.90
C LYS A 34 6.45 9.92 -4.12
N GLN A 35 5.69 10.84 -4.74
CA GLN A 35 4.50 11.40 -4.10
C GLN A 35 3.38 10.37 -3.98
N GLY A 36 3.17 9.53 -4.99
CA GLY A 36 2.19 8.44 -4.96
C GLY A 36 2.42 7.48 -3.79
N ALA A 37 3.65 6.96 -3.67
CA ALA A 37 4.04 6.07 -2.57
C ALA A 37 3.87 6.72 -1.18
N ARG A 38 4.16 8.03 -1.06
CA ARG A 38 3.94 8.77 0.19
C ARG A 38 2.46 8.87 0.54
N LEU A 39 1.61 9.20 -0.43
CA LEU A 39 0.16 9.32 -0.22
C LEU A 39 -0.47 7.98 0.19
N GLN A 40 -0.05 6.87 -0.44
CA GLN A 40 -0.46 5.51 -0.04
C GLN A 40 -0.04 5.20 1.41
N GLY A 41 1.20 5.50 1.79
CA GLY A 41 1.68 5.30 3.16
C GLY A 41 0.88 6.11 4.20
N GLU A 42 0.52 7.36 3.88
CA GLU A 42 -0.34 8.18 4.73
C GLU A 42 -1.77 7.61 4.84
N GLN A 43 -2.30 7.01 3.78
CA GLN A 43 -3.62 6.37 3.76
C GLN A 43 -3.64 5.11 4.62
N ILE A 44 -2.63 4.24 4.52
CA ILE A 44 -2.46 3.06 5.37
C ILE A 44 -2.36 3.47 6.84
N THR A 45 -1.57 4.51 7.15
CA THR A 45 -1.41 5.03 8.51
C THR A 45 -2.74 5.53 9.08
N ARG A 46 -3.54 6.26 8.27
CA ARG A 46 -4.87 6.71 8.66
C ARG A 46 -5.82 5.55 8.93
N LEU A 47 -5.87 4.56 8.03
CA LEU A 47 -6.68 3.35 8.21
C LEU A 47 -6.29 2.59 9.49
N PHE A 48 -4.99 2.49 9.79
CA PHE A 48 -4.51 1.88 11.03
C PHE A 48 -4.99 2.63 12.28
N GLY A 49 -4.98 3.97 12.24
CA GLY A 49 -5.55 4.81 13.29
C GLY A 49 -7.05 4.56 13.50
N ASP A 50 -7.82 4.48 12.41
CA ASP A 50 -9.25 4.18 12.45
C ASP A 50 -9.53 2.79 13.04
N ILE A 51 -8.75 1.77 12.64
CA ILE A 51 -8.81 0.41 13.21
C ILE A 51 -8.51 0.45 14.71
N SER A 52 -7.49 1.20 15.11
CA SER A 52 -7.10 1.31 16.52
C SER A 52 -8.23 1.86 17.37
N ASN A 53 -8.83 2.98 16.93
CA ASN A 53 -9.97 3.58 17.60
C ASN A 53 -11.21 2.67 17.62
N ALA A 54 -11.47 1.95 16.52
CA ALA A 54 -12.58 1.01 16.44
C ALA A 54 -12.38 -0.19 17.37
N GLY A 55 -11.16 -0.72 17.48
CA GLY A 55 -10.82 -1.80 18.40
C GLY A 55 -11.00 -1.39 19.86
N ASP A 56 -10.53 -0.19 20.22
CA ASP A 56 -10.69 0.31 21.59
C ASP A 56 -12.17 0.54 21.94
N ARG A 57 -12.98 0.99 20.98
CA ARG A 57 -14.42 1.13 21.15
C ARG A 57 -15.11 -0.23 21.27
N LEU A 58 -14.74 -1.20 20.45
CA LEU A 58 -15.24 -2.58 20.51
C LEU A 58 -14.96 -3.21 21.87
N ALA A 59 -13.75 -3.04 22.41
CA ALA A 59 -13.39 -3.56 23.73
C ALA A 59 -14.24 -3.02 24.86
N ARG A 60 -14.68 -1.76 24.76
CA ARG A 60 -15.56 -1.13 25.75
C ARG A 60 -17.02 -1.50 25.56
N SER A 61 -17.49 -1.53 24.32
CA SER A 61 -18.91 -1.64 24.00
C SER A 61 -19.41 -3.09 23.90
N ARG A 62 -18.50 -4.03 23.62
CA ARG A 62 -18.76 -5.46 23.45
C ARG A 62 -19.95 -5.80 22.54
N ASN A 63 -20.17 -5.01 21.48
CA ASN A 63 -21.34 -5.18 20.62
C ASN A 63 -20.97 -5.58 19.19
N LEU A 64 -21.87 -6.33 18.55
CA LEU A 64 -21.67 -6.84 17.19
C LEU A 64 -21.62 -5.74 16.11
N ARG A 65 -22.23 -4.57 16.36
CA ARG A 65 -22.18 -3.44 15.43
C ARG A 65 -20.76 -2.87 15.32
N ASP A 66 -20.09 -2.73 16.46
CA ASP A 66 -18.72 -2.24 16.53
C ASP A 66 -17.76 -3.30 16.00
N MET A 67 -18.06 -4.59 16.19
CA MET A 67 -17.31 -5.68 15.58
C MET A 67 -17.44 -5.69 14.05
N ALA A 68 -18.62 -5.44 13.51
CA ALA A 68 -18.82 -5.30 12.07
C ALA A 68 -18.03 -4.12 11.50
N LYS A 69 -18.03 -2.98 12.19
CA LYS A 69 -17.21 -1.81 11.80
C LYS A 69 -15.71 -2.13 11.85
N TYR A 70 -15.25 -2.81 12.90
CA TYR A 70 -13.87 -3.24 13.05
C TYR A 70 -13.42 -4.15 11.90
N LYS A 71 -14.21 -5.20 11.60
CA LYS A 71 -13.97 -6.10 10.45
C LYS A 71 -13.94 -5.36 9.12
N MET A 72 -14.85 -4.42 8.90
CA MET A 72 -14.88 -3.62 7.67
C MET A 72 -13.60 -2.80 7.50
N LEU A 73 -13.13 -2.14 8.56
CA LEU A 73 -11.90 -1.34 8.52
C LEU A 73 -10.67 -2.20 8.26
N ILE A 74 -10.56 -3.36 8.92
CA ILE A 74 -9.49 -4.31 8.66
C ILE A 74 -9.51 -4.79 7.21
N LYS A 75 -10.68 -5.16 6.68
CA LYS A 75 -10.80 -5.57 5.27
C LYS A 75 -10.30 -4.48 4.31
N ARG A 76 -10.63 -3.21 4.57
CA ARG A 76 -10.14 -2.07 3.76
C ARG A 76 -8.62 -1.92 3.87
N PHE A 77 -8.08 -2.03 5.08
CA PHE A 77 -6.65 -1.96 5.32
C PHE A 77 -5.88 -3.08 4.63
N LEU A 78 -6.34 -4.33 4.76
CA LEU A 78 -5.70 -5.47 4.10
C LEU A 78 -5.66 -5.30 2.58
N LYS A 79 -6.74 -4.77 1.99
CA LYS A 79 -6.77 -4.46 0.57
C LYS A 79 -5.70 -3.43 0.20
N GLU A 80 -5.65 -2.29 0.89
CA GLU A 80 -4.68 -1.24 0.63
C GLU A 80 -3.23 -1.71 0.84
N ALA A 81 -2.97 -2.49 1.89
CA ALA A 81 -1.64 -2.99 2.22
C ALA A 81 -1.16 -4.07 1.23
N VAL A 82 -2.06 -4.93 0.75
CA VAL A 82 -1.73 -5.93 -0.28
C VAL A 82 -1.49 -5.24 -1.63
N ASP A 83 -2.35 -4.29 -2.02
CA ASP A 83 -2.22 -3.55 -3.28
C ASP A 83 -0.89 -2.75 -3.29
N SER A 84 -0.61 -2.00 -2.23
CA SER A 84 0.66 -1.26 -2.07
C SER A 84 1.87 -2.20 -2.01
N GLY A 85 1.70 -3.34 -1.33
CA GLY A 85 2.75 -4.35 -1.20
C GLY A 85 3.11 -4.99 -2.53
N ILE A 86 2.15 -5.22 -3.43
CA ILE A 86 2.36 -5.76 -4.77
C ILE A 86 3.15 -4.78 -5.63
N GLU A 87 2.77 -3.49 -5.63
CA GLU A 87 3.48 -2.42 -6.34
C GLU A 87 4.95 -2.33 -5.89
N LEU A 88 5.21 -2.38 -4.57
CA LEU A 88 6.58 -2.35 -4.04
C LEU A 88 7.41 -3.57 -4.47
N THR A 89 6.84 -4.79 -4.41
CA THR A 89 7.56 -6.01 -4.84
C THR A 89 7.87 -6.03 -6.35
N GLN A 90 7.06 -5.42 -7.21
CA GLN A 90 7.40 -5.28 -8.63
C GLN A 90 8.63 -4.40 -8.86
N SER A 91 8.85 -3.39 -8.02
CA SER A 91 10.03 -2.50 -8.10
C SER A 91 11.32 -3.09 -7.50
N HIS A 92 11.18 -4.12 -6.65
CA HIS A 92 12.26 -4.75 -5.89
C HIS A 92 12.19 -6.29 -6.05
N THR A 93 12.45 -6.79 -7.26
CA THR A 93 12.85 -8.17 -7.61
C THR A 93 12.18 -9.38 -6.91
N TRP A 94 11.46 -10.15 -7.72
CA TRP A 94 11.31 -11.62 -7.73
C TRP A 94 11.78 -12.40 -6.47
N ASN A 95 10.90 -12.55 -5.47
CA ASN A 95 11.07 -13.54 -4.42
C ASN A 95 9.82 -14.43 -4.33
N GLN A 96 9.98 -15.69 -4.74
CA GLN A 96 8.94 -16.74 -4.76
C GLN A 96 8.37 -17.05 -3.36
N PHE A 97 9.03 -16.56 -2.29
CA PHE A 97 8.67 -16.80 -0.89
C PHE A 97 7.91 -15.63 -0.23
N GLY A 98 7.84 -14.45 -0.86
CA GLY A 98 7.23 -13.24 -0.28
C GLY A 98 5.70 -13.27 -0.30
N GLU A 99 5.11 -13.77 -1.38
CA GLU A 99 3.64 -13.84 -1.53
C GLU A 99 3.01 -14.85 -0.57
N GLY A 100 3.63 -16.02 -0.40
CA GLY A 100 3.13 -17.05 0.52
C GLY A 100 3.09 -16.61 1.98
N ARG A 101 4.08 -15.81 2.43
CA ARG A 101 4.09 -15.26 3.80
C ARG A 101 2.98 -14.25 4.02
N ARG A 102 2.75 -13.35 3.06
CA ARG A 102 1.66 -12.35 3.13
C ARG A 102 0.30 -13.02 3.11
N LEU A 103 0.09 -14.00 2.23
CA LEU A 103 -1.17 -14.76 2.17
C LEU A 103 -1.46 -15.47 3.49
N LYS A 104 -0.43 -16.12 4.07
CA LYS A 104 -0.53 -16.76 5.38
C LYS A 104 -0.88 -15.75 6.49
N LEU A 105 -0.26 -14.57 6.47
CA LEU A 105 -0.55 -13.52 7.45
C LEU A 105 -2.01 -13.03 7.34
N VAL A 106 -2.51 -12.84 6.12
CA VAL A 106 -3.92 -12.48 5.88
C VAL A 106 -4.87 -13.57 6.40
N GLN A 107 -4.56 -14.86 6.15
CA GLN A 107 -5.34 -15.98 6.68
C GLN A 107 -5.34 -15.99 8.22
N THR A 108 -4.18 -15.80 8.85
CA THR A 108 -4.09 -15.73 10.32
C THR A 108 -4.88 -14.54 10.89
N ILE A 109 -4.91 -13.40 10.20
CA ILE A 109 -5.73 -12.26 10.63
C ILE A 109 -7.22 -12.60 10.56
N ASP A 110 -7.66 -13.29 9.51
CA ASP A 110 -9.05 -13.73 9.37
C ASP A 110 -9.46 -14.71 10.49
N GLU A 111 -8.62 -15.71 10.77
CA GLU A 111 -8.80 -16.65 11.88
C GLU A 111 -8.94 -15.93 13.22
N LYS A 112 -8.10 -14.92 13.47
CA LYS A 112 -8.15 -14.12 14.71
C LYS A 112 -9.41 -13.25 14.79
N LEU A 113 -9.95 -12.78 13.66
CA LEU A 113 -11.22 -12.05 13.63
C LEU A 113 -12.43 -12.95 13.93
N ILE A 114 -12.38 -14.21 13.51
CA ILE A 114 -13.38 -15.21 13.87
C ILE A 114 -13.32 -15.47 15.38
N ALA A 115 -12.13 -15.77 15.91
CA ALA A 115 -11.94 -16.00 17.34
C ALA A 115 -12.35 -14.80 18.20
N LEU A 116 -12.10 -13.57 17.74
CA LEU A 116 -12.58 -12.35 18.41
C LEU A 116 -14.10 -12.23 18.36
N THR A 117 -14.74 -12.64 17.25
CA THR A 117 -16.21 -12.63 17.14
C THR A 117 -16.84 -13.63 18.11
N GLU A 118 -16.26 -14.82 18.24
CA GLU A 118 -16.70 -15.85 19.19
C GLU A 118 -16.55 -15.37 20.64
N ALA A 119 -15.37 -14.85 20.99
CA ALA A 119 -15.09 -14.28 22.31
C ALA A 119 -16.01 -13.09 22.67
N LEU A 120 -16.54 -12.38 21.69
CA LEU A 120 -17.49 -11.29 21.91
C LEU A 120 -18.91 -11.78 22.25
N LEU A 121 -19.26 -12.99 21.81
CA LEU A 121 -20.53 -13.64 22.11
C LEU A 121 -20.50 -14.41 23.43
N ASP A 122 -19.31 -14.67 23.96
CA ASP A 122 -19.09 -15.30 25.24
C ASP A 122 -19.21 -14.26 26.37
N GLU A 123 -20.20 -14.45 27.24
CA GLU A 123 -20.46 -13.56 28.38
C GLU A 123 -19.42 -13.71 29.50
N GLU A 124 -18.70 -14.84 29.57
CA GLU A 124 -17.68 -15.10 30.59
C GLU A 124 -16.32 -14.49 30.24
N GLU A 125 -16.11 -14.09 28.97
CA GLU A 125 -14.81 -13.63 28.51
C GLU A 125 -14.41 -12.28 29.15
N SER A 126 -13.17 -12.21 29.64
CA SER A 126 -12.67 -11.02 30.33
C SER A 126 -12.36 -9.88 29.37
N SER A 127 -12.46 -8.63 29.86
CA SER A 127 -12.14 -7.45 29.03
C SER A 127 -10.66 -7.41 28.65
N ILE A 128 -9.80 -8.01 29.48
CA ILE A 128 -8.37 -8.10 29.25
C ILE A 128 -8.10 -9.06 28.09
N ASP A 129 -8.79 -10.20 28.05
CA ASP A 129 -8.62 -11.19 26.97
C ASP A 129 -9.09 -10.65 25.63
N LEU A 130 -10.21 -9.91 25.62
CA LEU A 130 -10.69 -9.24 24.42
C LEU A 130 -9.68 -8.19 23.92
N LEU A 131 -9.10 -7.39 24.82
CA LEU A 131 -8.05 -6.44 24.50
C LEU A 131 -6.79 -7.12 23.97
N ALA A 132 -6.41 -8.27 24.53
CA ALA A 132 -5.26 -9.05 24.07
C ALA A 132 -5.47 -9.54 22.63
N LYS A 133 -6.63 -10.13 22.32
CA LYS A 133 -6.99 -10.55 20.96
C LYS A 133 -6.98 -9.39 19.96
N ILE A 134 -7.52 -8.23 20.37
CA ILE A 134 -7.47 -7.01 19.55
C ILE A 134 -6.03 -6.54 19.33
N GLY A 135 -5.19 -6.58 20.36
CA GLY A 135 -3.77 -6.24 20.30
C GLY A 135 -2.97 -7.15 19.36
N GLU A 136 -3.22 -8.47 19.41
CA GLU A 136 -2.63 -9.43 18.48
C GLU A 136 -2.97 -9.08 17.03
N ILE A 137 -4.24 -8.79 16.73
CA ILE A 137 -4.66 -8.37 15.38
C ILE A 137 -3.93 -7.09 14.97
N LYS A 138 -3.84 -6.07 15.83
CA LYS A 138 -3.09 -4.84 15.54
C LYS A 138 -1.62 -5.12 15.24
N GLY A 139 -0.98 -6.02 15.99
CA GLY A 139 0.40 -6.44 15.76
C GLY A 139 0.60 -7.14 14.41
N LEU A 140 -0.31 -8.05 14.05
CA LEU A 140 -0.30 -8.72 12.74
C LEU A 140 -0.47 -7.73 11.58
N LEU A 141 -1.32 -6.70 11.76
CA LEU A 141 -1.50 -5.65 10.76
C LEU A 141 -0.23 -4.82 10.55
N ILE A 142 0.53 -4.51 11.61
CA ILE A 142 1.82 -3.81 11.49
C ILE A 142 2.81 -4.63 10.65
N ASN A 143 2.89 -5.93 10.90
CA ASN A 143 3.77 -6.85 10.17
C ASN A 143 3.41 -7.01 8.68
N LEU A 144 2.22 -6.54 8.25
CA LEU A 144 1.80 -6.65 6.85
C LEU A 144 2.33 -5.52 5.96
N TYR A 145 2.50 -4.31 6.51
CA TYR A 145 2.94 -3.13 5.74
C TYR A 145 4.34 -2.63 6.11
N THR A 146 4.97 -3.22 7.13
CA THR A 146 6.38 -2.98 7.49
C THR A 146 7.26 -4.03 6.84
#